data_AF-A0A370ERS3-F1
#
_entry.id   AF-A0A370ERS3-F1
#
_cell.length_a   1.000
_cell.length_b   1.000
_cell.length_c   1.000
_cell.angle_alpha   90.00
_cell.angle_beta   90.00
_cell.angle_gamma   90.00
#
_symmetry.space_group_name_H-M   'P 1'
#
loop_
_entity.id
_entity.type
_entity.pdbx_description
1 polymer ?
#
loop_
_entity_poly.entity_id
_entity_poly.type
_entity_poly.pdbx_seq_one_letter_code
_entity_poly.pdbx_strand_id
1 'polypeptide(L)' 'MTVLGSGSIVSQFADAGLIDTYRIMTDPVVIASGTPIFNGIKKPLNLQLTDTKTFKSGVILATYKPL' A
#
# COMPACT_ATOMS: atom_id res chain seq x y z
N MET A 1 -9.80 11.03 5.93
CA MET A 1 -9.90 11.10 4.46
C MET A 1 -9.24 9.84 3.90
N THR A 2 -9.76 9.23 2.85
CA THR A 2 -9.20 8.01 2.26
C THR A 2 -8.79 8.29 0.82
N VAL A 3 -7.57 7.92 0.46
CA VAL A 3 -7.07 7.95 -0.92
C VAL A 3 -7.07 6.51 -1.43
N LEU A 4 -7.82 6.24 -2.49
CA LEU A 4 -7.91 4.90 -3.11
C LEU A 4 -6.95 4.74 -4.30
N GLY A 5 -6.19 5.79 -4.62
CA GLY A 5 -5.31 5.91 -5.78
C GLY A 5 -5.29 7.37 -6.28
N SER A 6 -4.56 7.69 -7.34
CA SER A 6 -3.61 6.86 -8.10
C SER A 6 -2.30 6.63 -7.32
N GLY A 7 -1.48 5.66 -7.75
CA GLY A 7 -0.16 5.41 -7.14
C GLY A 7 0.72 6.66 -7.07
N SER A 8 0.60 7.60 -8.02
CA SER A 8 1.33 8.87 -8.00
C SER A 8 0.89 9.81 -6.86
N ILE A 9 -0.39 9.83 -6.50
CA ILE A 9 -0.89 10.62 -5.36
C ILE A 9 -0.44 9.97 -4.05
N VAL A 10 -0.56 8.65 -3.96
CA VAL A 10 -0.12 7.88 -2.79
C VAL A 10 1.38 8.09 -2.55
N SER A 11 2.23 8.02 -3.59
CA SER A 11 3.67 8.28 -3.47
C SER A 11 3.97 9.69 -2.96
N GLN A 12 3.28 10.73 -3.45
CA GLN A 12 3.51 12.11 -3.01
C GLN A 12 3.15 12.31 -1.53
N PHE A 13 2.04 11.72 -1.09
CA PHE A 13 1.62 11.79 0.32
C PHE A 13 2.56 10.99 1.22
N ALA A 14 3.03 9.84 0.76
CA ALA A 14 4.00 9.03 1.48
C ALA A 14 5.34 9.78 1.64
N ASP A 15 5.86 10.39 0.57
CA ASP A 15 7.07 11.21 0.60
C ASP A 15 6.92 12.44 1.53
N ALA A 16 5.70 13.00 1.62
CA ALA A 16 5.38 14.11 2.51
C ALA A 16 5.11 13.68 3.97
N GLY A 17 5.09 12.38 4.28
CA GLY A 17 4.78 11.86 5.62
C GLY A 17 3.33 12.08 6.05
N LEU A 18 2.40 12.20 5.10
CA LEU A 18 0.99 12.55 5.35
C LEU A 18 0.03 11.35 5.41
N ILE A 19 0.56 10.13 5.42
CA ILE A 19 -0.25 8.91 5.46
C ILE A 19 -0.11 8.26 6.83
N ASP A 20 -1.20 8.23 7.59
CA ASP A 20 -1.23 7.59 8.91
C ASP A 20 -1.39 6.06 8.82
N THR A 21 -1.99 5.55 7.75
CA THR A 21 -2.34 4.13 7.61
C THR A 21 -2.35 3.70 6.15
N TYR A 22 -1.70 2.57 5.87
CA TYR A 22 -1.70 1.92 4.58
C TYR A 22 -2.53 0.64 4.63
N ARG A 23 -3.40 0.44 3.65
CA ARG A 23 -4.22 -0.76 3.51
C ARG A 23 -3.93 -1.36 2.14
N ILE A 24 -3.17 -2.45 2.13
CA ILE A 24 -2.67 -3.08 0.90
C ILE A 24 -3.41 -4.41 0.70
N MET A 25 -4.09 -4.54 -0.44
CA MET A 25 -4.69 -5.80 -0.86
C MET A 25 -3.73 -6.54 -1.80
N THR A 26 -3.51 -7.81 -1.52
CA THR A 26 -2.72 -8.71 -2.36
C THR A 26 -3.64 -9.77 -2.93
N ASP A 27 -3.81 -9.72 -4.25
CA ASP A 27 -4.56 -10.71 -5.01
C ASP A 27 -3.66 -11.92 -5.33
N PRO A 28 -4.19 -13.16 -5.30
CA PRO A 28 -3.42 -14.37 -5.57
C PRO A 28 -3.22 -14.58 -7.08
N VAL A 29 -2.64 -13.60 -7.76
CA VAL A 29 -2.36 -13.61 -9.20
C VAL A 29 -1.00 -13.02 -9.49
N VAL A 30 -0.28 -13.62 -10.44
CA VAL A 30 0.99 -13.10 -10.95
C VAL A 30 0.72 -12.42 -12.29
N ILE A 31 1.13 -11.17 -12.43
CA ILE A 31 0.99 -10.38 -13.67
C ILE A 31 2.36 -10.20 -14.33
N ALA A 32 2.40 -10.17 -15.66
CA ALA A 32 3.64 -9.99 -16.41
C ALA A 32 4.15 -8.54 -16.39
N SER A 33 3.24 -7.57 -16.33
CA SER A 33 3.53 -6.14 -16.27
C SER A 33 2.38 -5.39 -15.60
N GLY A 34 2.67 -4.18 -15.09
CA GLY A 34 1.67 -3.35 -14.43
C GLY A 34 2.26 -2.05 -13.90
N THR A 35 1.41 -1.24 -13.28
CA THR A 35 1.83 0.01 -12.62
C THR A 35 2.19 -0.27 -11.15
N PRO A 36 3.40 0.08 -10.69
CA PRO A 36 3.75 -0.04 -9.28
C PRO A 36 2.86 0.84 -8.40
N ILE A 37 2.43 0.33 -7.25
CA ILE A 37 1.63 1.07 -6.26
C ILE A 37 2.40 2.29 -5.74
N PHE A 38 3.71 2.10 -5.48
CA PHE A 38 4.64 3.13 -5.03
C PHE A 38 5.68 3.37 -6.11
N ASN A 39 5.40 4.30 -7.01
CA ASN A 39 6.36 4.71 -8.02
C ASN A 39 7.05 6.01 -7.60
N GLY A 40 8.37 6.10 -7.74
CA GLY A 40 9.14 7.33 -7.50
C GLY A 40 9.38 7.72 -6.03
N ILE A 41 9.16 6.83 -5.07
CA ILE A 41 9.50 7.05 -3.65
C ILE A 41 11.01 7.34 -3.52
N LYS A 42 11.36 8.40 -2.78
CA LYS A 42 12.77 8.84 -2.65
C LYS A 42 13.52 8.20 -1.49
N LYS A 43 12.80 7.73 -0.47
CA LYS A 43 13.38 7.14 0.75
C LYS A 43 12.60 5.87 1.13
N PRO A 44 13.26 4.85 1.71
CA PRO A 44 12.55 3.68 2.21
C PRO A 44 11.43 4.06 3.17
N LEU A 45 10.23 3.49 2.95
CA LEU A 45 9.11 3.61 3.87
C LEU A 45 9.17 2.43 4.84
N ASN A 46 9.53 2.71 6.09
CA ASN A 46 9.48 1.71 7.14
C ASN A 46 8.05 1.63 7.67
N LEU A 47 7.49 0.42 7.66
CA LEU A 47 6.09 0.17 8.00
C LEU A 47 5.98 -0.91 9.08
N GLN A 48 5.07 -0.71 10.03
CA GLN A 48 4.67 -1.71 11.01
C GLN A 48 3.36 -2.36 10.59
N LEU A 49 3.32 -3.70 10.53
CA LEU A 49 2.08 -4.44 10.35
C LEU A 49 1.23 -4.32 11.62
N THR A 50 -0.02 -3.91 11.46
CA THR A 50 -0.96 -3.69 12.58
C THR A 50 -2.18 -4.61 12.54
N ASP A 51 -2.58 -5.07 11.36
CA ASP A 51 -3.68 -6.02 11.19
C ASP A 51 -3.55 -6.79 9.87
N THR A 52 -4.07 -8.01 9.83
CA THR A 52 -4.14 -8.84 8.62
C THR A 52 -5.49 -9.54 8.54
N LYS A 53 -6.14 -9.44 7.38
CA LYS A 53 -7.38 -10.15 7.09
C LYS A 53 -7.28 -10.94 5.80
N THR A 54 -7.52 -12.26 5.89
CA THR A 54 -7.63 -13.14 4.73
C THR A 54 -9.09 -13.35 4.36
N PHE A 55 -9.42 -13.19 3.08
CA PHE A 55 -10.76 -13.42 2.55
C PHE A 55 -10.90 -14.85 2.01
N LYS A 56 -12.14 -15.36 1.91
CA LYS A 56 -12.42 -16.68 1.32
C LYS A 56 -11.94 -16.82 -0.14
N SER A 57 -11.79 -15.69 -0.84
CA SER A 57 -11.24 -15.64 -2.20
C SER A 57 -9.72 -15.85 -2.27
N GLY A 58 -9.02 -15.91 -1.13
CA GLY A 58 -7.55 -15.96 -1.08
C GLY A 58 -6.88 -14.59 -1.09
N VAL A 59 -7.64 -13.50 -1.27
CA VAL A 59 -7.12 -12.14 -1.13
C VAL A 59 -6.69 -11.88 0.30
N ILE A 60 -5.57 -11.18 0.47
CA ILE A 60 -5.05 -10.75 1.77
C ILE A 60 -5.11 -9.23 1.85
N LEU A 61 -5.76 -8.68 2.88
CA LEU A 61 -5.66 -7.28 3.24
C LEU A 61 -4.70 -7.15 4.42
N ALA A 62 -3.59 -6.46 4.22
CA ALA A 62 -2.66 -6.10 5.28
C ALA A 62 -2.79 -4.59 5.60
N THR A 63 -2.87 -4.27 6.88
CA THR A 63 -2.96 -2.89 7.38
C THR A 63 -1.66 -2.51 8.08
N TYR A 64 -1.03 -1.44 7.63
CA TYR A 64 0.24 -0.95 8.15
C TYR A 64 0.15 0.49 8.66
N LYS A 65 1.05 0.85 9.56
CA LYS A 65 1.33 2.23 9.95
C LYS A 65 2.79 2.58 9.65
N PRO A 66 3.12 3.83 9.29
CA PRO A 66 4.52 4.28 9.27
C PRO A 66 5.18 4.12 10.65
N LEU A 67 6.47 3.82 10.65
CA LEU A 67 7.33 3.90 11.84
C LEU A 67 7.81 5.33 12.11
#